data_AF-T2AU75-F1
#
_entry.id   AF-T2AU75-F1
#
_cell.length_a   1.000
_cell.length_b   1.000
_cell.length_c   1.000
_cell.angle_alpha   90.00
_cell.angle_beta   90.00
_cell.angle_gamma   90.00
#
_symmetry.space_group_name_H-M   'P 1'
#
loop_
_entity.id
_entity.type
_entity.pdbx_description
1 polymer ?
#
loop_
_entity_poly.entity_id
_entity_poly.type
_entity_poly.pdbx_seq_one_letter_code
_entity_poly.pdbx_strand_id
1 'polypeptide(L)'
;KDMYICSVSEGATFHARLTVKPGRGYVQADENKKEDMPIGVLPVDSIYTPVRRVNYQVENTRVGHREDFDKLTMEIWTDGSIEPLEA
;
A
#
# COMPACT_ATOMS: atom_id res chain seq x y z
N LYS A 1 -4.64 -12.72 -8.34
CA LYS A 1 -3.66 -13.11 -9.37
C LYS A 1 -4.08 -12.64 -10.77
N ASP A 2 -5.06 -11.73 -10.89
CA ASP A 2 -5.52 -11.18 -12.16
C ASP A 2 -5.59 -9.66 -12.00
N MET A 3 -4.76 -8.94 -12.76
CA MET A 3 -4.80 -7.48 -12.83
C MET A 3 -4.84 -7.10 -14.30
N TYR A 4 -5.96 -6.52 -14.74
CA TYR A 4 -6.09 -6.00 -16.08
C TYR A 4 -5.28 -4.71 -16.20
N ILE A 5 -4.29 -4.70 -17.11
CA ILE A 5 -3.37 -3.57 -17.28
C ILE A 5 -3.80 -2.67 -18.45
N CYS A 6 -4.04 -3.26 -19.62
CA CYS A 6 -4.47 -2.52 -20.81
C CYS A 6 -5.13 -3.43 -21.85
N SER A 7 -5.74 -2.82 -22.86
CA SER A 7 -6.13 -3.46 -24.12
C SER A 7 -5.22 -2.99 -25.25
N VAL A 8 -4.91 -3.87 -26.19
CA VAL A 8 -4.08 -3.57 -27.36
C VAL A 8 -4.92 -3.81 -28.61
N SER A 9 -5.09 -2.76 -29.41
CA SER A 9 -5.84 -2.82 -30.67
C SER A 9 -5.14 -3.70 -31.71
N GLU A 10 -5.91 -4.17 -32.69
CA GLU A 10 -5.38 -4.95 -33.82
C GLU A 10 -4.25 -4.18 -34.54
N GLY A 11 -3.12 -4.87 -34.77
CA GLY A 11 -1.94 -4.29 -35.41
C GLY A 11 -1.03 -3.46 -34.49
N ALA A 12 -1.36 -3.27 -33.21
CA ALA A 12 -0.52 -2.53 -32.26
C ALA A 12 0.37 -3.44 -31.39
N THR A 13 1.47 -2.89 -30.87
CA THR A 13 2.39 -3.56 -29.95
C THR A 13 2.58 -2.77 -28.67
N PHE A 14 2.54 -3.44 -27.52
CA PHE A 14 2.79 -2.83 -26.22
C PHE A 14 4.13 -3.29 -25.65
N HIS A 15 5.00 -2.34 -25.32
CA HIS A 15 6.28 -2.58 -24.65
C HIS A 15 6.40 -1.68 -23.44
N ALA A 16 6.68 -2.25 -22.28
CA ALA A 16 6.91 -1.53 -21.03
C ALA A 16 8.10 -2.10 -20.28
N ARG A 17 8.83 -1.24 -19.58
CA ARG A 17 9.89 -1.61 -18.64
C ARG A 17 9.57 -0.99 -17.29
N LEU A 18 9.43 -1.81 -16.27
CA LEU A 18 9.16 -1.39 -14.91
C LEU A 18 10.39 -1.64 -14.04
N THR A 19 10.64 -0.76 -13.08
CA THR A 19 11.69 -0.92 -12.07
C THR A 19 11.03 -1.13 -10.71
N VAL A 20 11.33 -2.24 -10.06
CA VAL A 20 10.81 -2.57 -8.73
C VAL A 20 11.96 -2.50 -7.72
N LYS A 21 11.70 -1.93 -6.55
CA LYS A 21 12.68 -1.82 -5.46
C LYS A 21 12.01 -2.15 -4.13
N PRO A 22 12.76 -2.66 -3.14
CA PRO A 22 12.27 -2.70 -1.76
C PRO A 22 12.21 -1.28 -1.20
N GLY A 23 11.26 -1.04 -0.30
CA GLY A 23 11.07 0.24 0.35
C GLY A 23 10.15 0.11 1.56
N ARG A 24 9.77 1.24 2.17
CA ARG A 24 8.84 1.28 3.30
C ARG A 24 7.85 2.41 3.11
N GLY A 25 6.62 2.20 3.58
CA GLY A 25 5.57 3.21 3.55
C GLY A 25 5.15 3.59 2.13
N TYR A 26 5.07 4.89 1.90
CA TYR A 26 4.64 5.51 0.65
C TYR A 26 5.69 6.53 0.22
N VAL A 27 6.06 6.52 -1.06
CA VAL A 27 7.00 7.49 -1.65
C VAL A 27 6.35 8.12 -2.87
N GLN A 28 6.39 9.45 -2.94
CA GLN A 28 5.78 10.18 -4.04
C GLN A 28 6.61 10.06 -5.32
N ALA A 29 5.96 10.18 -6.48
CA ALA A 29 6.62 10.14 -7.79
C ALA A 29 7.76 11.18 -7.90
N ASP A 30 7.60 12.36 -7.30
CA ASP A 30 8.63 13.40 -7.31
C ASP A 30 9.91 12.98 -6.58
N GLU A 31 9.79 12.22 -5.50
CA GLU A 31 10.96 11.67 -4.77
C GLU A 31 11.65 10.53 -5.54
N ASN A 32 10.92 9.89 -6.46
CA ASN A 32 11.47 8.89 -7.37
C ASN A 32 12.24 9.50 -8.56
N LYS A 33 12.14 10.82 -8.78
CA LYS A 33 12.93 11.51 -9.82
C LYS A 33 14.41 11.51 -9.44
N LYS A 34 15.26 11.32 -10.43
CA LYS A 34 16.71 11.43 -10.29
C LYS A 34 17.25 12.33 -11.39
N GLU A 35 18.33 13.06 -11.09
CA GLU A 35 18.98 13.93 -12.06
C GLU A 35 19.51 13.16 -13.28
N ASP A 36 19.89 11.89 -13.10
CA ASP A 36 20.41 11.00 -14.15
C ASP A 36 19.33 10.18 -14.87
N MET A 37 18.04 10.47 -14.64
CA MET A 37 16.95 9.71 -15.23
C MET A 37 16.87 9.91 -16.76
N PRO A 38 16.91 8.82 -17.56
CA PRO A 38 16.81 8.94 -19.01
C PRO A 38 15.47 9.51 -19.49
N ILE A 39 15.50 10.21 -20.62
CA ILE A 39 14.29 10.70 -21.30
C ILE A 39 13.38 9.51 -21.61
N GLY A 40 12.08 9.69 -21.34
CA GLY A 40 11.05 8.66 -21.56
C GLY A 40 10.79 7.75 -20.36
N VAL A 41 11.54 7.89 -19.26
CA VAL A 41 11.19 7.26 -17.98
C VAL A 41 10.17 8.11 -17.24
N LEU A 42 9.09 7.48 -16.81
CA LEU A 42 8.02 8.12 -16.05
C LEU A 42 8.10 7.66 -14.58
N PRO A 43 8.40 8.56 -13.63
CA PRO A 43 8.30 8.23 -12.23
C PRO A 43 6.82 8.11 -11.82
N VAL A 44 6.54 7.17 -10.93
CA VAL A 44 5.21 6.92 -10.35
C VAL A 44 5.34 6.84 -8.84
N ASP A 45 4.22 6.96 -8.12
CA ASP A 45 4.22 6.75 -6.68
C ASP A 45 4.57 5.29 -6.35
N SER A 46 5.35 5.09 -5.29
CA SER A 46 5.71 3.76 -4.79
C SER A 46 4.95 3.46 -3.51
N ILE A 47 3.99 2.53 -3.61
CA ILE A 47 3.25 2.00 -2.45
C ILE A 47 3.98 0.75 -1.98
N TYR A 48 4.86 0.90 -0.99
CA TYR A 48 5.60 -0.23 -0.39
C TYR A 48 4.86 -0.86 0.79
N THR A 49 3.98 -0.11 1.44
CA THR A 49 3.19 -0.63 2.55
C THR A 49 2.19 -1.68 2.08
N PRO A 50 2.16 -2.87 2.70
CA PRO A 50 1.15 -3.87 2.43
C PRO A 50 -0.19 -3.55 3.12
N VAL A 51 -0.20 -2.56 4.02
CA VAL A 51 -1.39 -2.09 4.74
C VAL A 51 -2.06 -0.98 3.93
N ARG A 52 -3.34 -1.19 3.57
CA ARG A 52 -4.17 -0.24 2.79
C ARG A 52 -4.90 0.75 3.68
N ARG A 53 -5.37 0.28 4.84
CA ARG A 53 -6.17 1.08 5.76
C ARG A 53 -6.07 0.51 7.17
N VAL A 54 -6.09 1.40 8.16
CA VAL A 54 -6.26 1.06 9.57
C VAL A 54 -7.31 1.97 10.16
N ASN A 55 -8.27 1.41 10.89
CA ASN A 55 -9.15 2.14 11.78
C ASN A 55 -8.97 1.62 13.21
N TYR A 56 -9.25 2.46 14.19
CA TYR A 56 -9.33 2.01 15.59
C TYR A 56 -10.40 2.77 16.36
N GLN A 57 -10.93 2.13 17.38
CA GLN A 57 -11.90 2.70 18.31
C GLN A 57 -11.54 2.31 19.74
N VAL A 58 -11.63 3.29 20.64
CA VAL A 58 -11.42 3.10 22.08
C VAL A 58 -12.76 3.31 22.79
N GLU A 59 -13.12 2.38 23.66
CA GLU A 59 -14.33 2.47 24.47
C GLU A 59 -14.02 2.12 25.93
N ASN A 60 -14.67 2.81 26.87
CA ASN A 60 -14.57 2.45 28.28
C ASN A 60 -15.16 1.05 28.49
N THR A 61 -14.48 0.26 29.29
CA THR A 61 -14.88 -1.11 29.60
C THR A 61 -14.74 -1.38 31.09
N ARG A 62 -15.69 -2.13 31.62
CA ARG A 62 -15.65 -2.61 33.00
C ARG A 62 -15.08 -4.02 33.02
N VAL A 63 -14.03 -4.23 33.80
CA VAL A 63 -13.46 -5.56 34.04
C VAL A 63 -13.65 -5.91 35.52
N GLY A 64 -14.60 -6.79 35.79
CA GLY A 64 -15.00 -7.12 37.17
C GLY A 64 -15.58 -5.89 37.90
N HIS A 65 -14.96 -5.48 39.00
CA HIS A 65 -15.40 -4.31 39.78
C HIS A 65 -14.73 -2.98 39.40
N ARG A 66 -13.80 -2.98 38.45
CA ARG A 66 -13.09 -1.77 37.99
C ARG A 66 -13.66 -1.27 36.66
N GLU A 67 -13.97 0.02 36.59
CA GLU A 67 -14.65 0.68 35.47
C GLU A 67 -13.73 1.61 34.65
N ASP A 68 -12.43 1.62 34.96
CA ASP A 68 -11.41 2.52 34.41
C ASP A 68 -10.52 1.86 33.33
N PHE A 69 -10.98 0.75 32.73
CA PHE A 69 -10.25 0.11 31.64
C PHE A 69 -10.72 0.64 30.28
N ASP A 70 -9.76 0.73 29.35
CA ASP A 70 -10.04 1.00 27.94
C ASP A 70 -10.02 -0.30 27.15
N LYS A 71 -11.01 -0.48 26.27
CA LYS A 71 -11.01 -1.51 25.23
C LYS A 71 -10.67 -0.88 23.89
N LEU A 72 -9.59 -1.34 23.29
CA LEU A 72 -9.15 -0.97 21.94
C LEU A 72 -9.64 -2.01 20.93
N THR A 73 -10.36 -1.57 19.91
CA THR A 73 -10.70 -2.37 18.74
C THR A 73 -9.97 -1.79 17.53
N MET A 74 -9.24 -2.61 16.78
CA MET A 74 -8.54 -2.21 15.55
C MET A 74 -9.04 -3.01 14.37
N GLU A 75 -9.19 -2.33 13.23
CA GLU A 75 -9.54 -2.92 11.95
C GLU A 75 -8.42 -2.61 10.96
N ILE A 76 -7.76 -3.65 10.45
CA ILE A 76 -6.61 -3.54 9.55
C ILE A 76 -6.96 -4.23 8.23
N TRP A 77 -6.84 -3.50 7.12
CA TRP A 77 -7.01 -4.02 5.77
C TRP A 77 -5.66 -4.06 5.08
N THR A 78 -5.19 -5.25 4.71
CA THR A 78 -3.97 -5.46 3.91
C THR A 78 -4.32 -5.69 2.45
N ASP A 79 -3.32 -5.57 1.58
CA ASP A 79 -3.47 -5.81 0.13
C ASP A 79 -3.28 -7.27 -0.27
N GLY A 80 -3.20 -8.17 0.71
CA GLY A 80 -3.05 -9.60 0.54
C GLY A 80 -1.60 -10.07 0.35
N SER A 81 -0.61 -9.17 0.39
CA SER A 81 0.80 -9.58 0.40
C SER A 81 1.26 -10.18 1.74
N ILE A 82 0.62 -9.77 2.85
CA ILE A 82 0.76 -10.36 4.19
C ILE A 82 -0.60 -10.41 4.90
N GLU A 83 -0.74 -11.32 5.87
CA GLU A 83 -1.93 -11.35 6.74
C GLU A 83 -1.96 -10.15 7.70
N PRO A 84 -3.14 -9.62 8.08
CA PRO A 84 -3.23 -8.50 9.02
C PRO A 84 -2.56 -8.74 10.38
N LEU A 85 -2.45 -10.01 10.80
CA LEU A 85 -1.77 -10.38 12.05
C LEU A 85 -0.24 -10.31 11.95
N GLU A 86 0.30 -10.46 10.74
CA GLU A 86 1.74 -10.43 10.45
C GLU A 86 2.23 -9.04 10.02
N ALA A 87 1.30 -8.07 9.94
CA ALA A 87 1.53 -6.70 9.47
C ALA A 87 2.09 -5.75 10.53
#